data_AF-A0A3G4VTZ7-F1
#
_entry.id   AF-A0A3G4VTZ7-F1
#
_cell.length_a   1.000
_cell.length_b   1.000
_cell.length_c   1.000
_cell.angle_alpha   90.00
_cell.angle_beta   90.00
_cell.angle_gamma   90.00
#
_symmetry.space_group_name_H-M   'P 1'
#
loop_
_entity.id
_entity.type
_entity.pdbx_description
1 polymer ?
#
loop_
_entity_poly.entity_id
_entity_poly.type
_entity_poly.pdbx_seq_one_letter_code
_entity_poly.pdbx_strand_id
1 'polypeptide(L)'
;MLERTLRKDRTEVTFILPADTPPGPVSVVGDFNDWQPGVHTLTPRKDGKRAVTVALPSESTHSFRYLAAGDYWFNDESAGDQGGPNSLLHT
;
A
#
# COMPACT_ATOMS: atom_id res chain seq x y z
N MET A 1 4.94 -5.73 2.43
CA MET A 1 4.26 -7.04 2.32
C MET A 1 2.81 -6.77 1.97
N LEU A 2 2.28 -7.52 1.01
CA LEU A 2 0.91 -7.36 0.53
C LEU A 2 0.11 -8.64 0.79
N GLU A 3 -1.01 -8.50 1.48
CA GLU A 3 -2.02 -9.56 1.62
C GLU A 3 -3.21 -9.20 0.73
N ARG A 4 -3.73 -10.18 -0.03
CA ARG A 4 -4.87 -9.98 -0.94
C ARG A 4 -5.99 -10.94 -0.55
N THR A 5 -7.21 -10.42 -0.45
CA THR A 5 -8.40 -11.23 -0.21
C THR A 5 -9.44 -10.90 -1.27
N LEU A 6 -9.77 -11.88 -2.12
CA LEU A 6 -10.85 -11.73 -3.10
C LEU A 6 -12.21 -11.72 -2.39
N ARG A 7 -13.02 -10.71 -2.71
CA ARG A 7 -14.43 -10.60 -2.31
C ARG A 7 -15.31 -10.73 -3.56
N LYS A 8 -16.63 -10.76 -3.37
CA LYS A 8 -17.59 -10.97 -4.46
C LYS A 8 -17.51 -9.91 -5.56
N ASP A 9 -17.18 -8.68 -5.19
CA ASP A 9 -17.25 -7.47 -6.03
C ASP A 9 -15.94 -6.68 -6.09
N ARG A 10 -14.90 -7.11 -5.35
CA ARG A 10 -13.65 -6.36 -5.18
C ARG A 10 -12.53 -7.24 -4.64
N THR A 11 -11.31 -6.74 -4.69
CA THR A 11 -10.16 -7.32 -3.99
C THR A 11 -9.75 -6.40 -2.85
N GLU A 12 -9.71 -6.94 -1.63
CA GLU A 12 -9.18 -6.23 -0.47
C GLU A 12 -7.68 -6.45 -0.39
N VAL A 13 -6.92 -5.37 -0.52
CA VAL A 13 -5.46 -5.38 -0.45
C VAL A 13 -5.03 -4.76 0.86
N THR A 14 -4.34 -5.53 1.69
CA THR A 14 -3.77 -5.06 2.95
C THR A 14 -2.27 -4.84 2.80
N PHE A 15 -1.87 -3.59 2.92
CA PHE A 15 -0.49 -3.13 2.87
C PHE A 15 0.09 -3.20 4.28
N ILE A 16 1.19 -3.92 4.44
CA ILE A 16 1.76 -4.23 5.77
C ILE A 16 3.23 -3.89 5.78
N LEU A 17 3.62 -3.09 6.78
CA LEU A 17 5.00 -2.71 7.08
C LEU A 17 5.34 -3.02 8.55
N PRO A 18 6.63 -3.18 8.89
CA PRO A 18 7.08 -3.12 10.29
C PRO A 18 6.59 -1.83 10.96
N ALA A 19 6.29 -1.88 12.26
CA ALA A 19 5.71 -0.73 12.98
C ALA A 19 6.56 0.54 12.85
N ASP A 20 7.88 0.40 12.98
CA ASP A 20 8.81 1.53 13.10
C ASP A 20 9.78 1.67 11.91
N THR A 21 9.55 0.93 10.82
CA THR A 21 10.41 0.98 9.62
C THR A 21 9.59 1.24 8.36
N PRO A 22 9.81 2.38 7.67
CA PRO A 22 10.53 3.58 8.14
C PRO A 22 9.86 4.25 9.35
N PRO A 23 10.57 5.05 10.16
CA PRO A 23 10.00 5.70 11.33
C PRO A 23 8.94 6.75 10.95
N GLY A 24 8.00 7.00 11.85
CA GLY A 24 6.93 7.99 11.65
C GLY A 24 5.78 7.47 10.79
N PRO A 25 4.79 8.32 10.46
CA PRO A 25 3.63 7.93 9.67
C PRO A 25 4.03 7.54 8.25
N VAL A 26 3.32 6.57 7.68
CA VAL A 26 3.46 6.16 6.28
C VAL A 26 2.07 6.10 5.65
N SER A 27 1.94 6.65 4.44
CA SER A 27 0.75 6.52 3.59
C SER A 27 1.04 5.62 2.41
N VAL A 28 0.07 4.81 2.02
CA VAL A 28 0.02 4.25 0.66
C VAL A 28 -0.59 5.29 -0.26
N VAL A 29 -0.04 5.42 -1.45
CA VAL A 29 -0.45 6.41 -2.45
C VAL A 29 -0.42 5.75 -3.82
N GLY A 30 -1.46 5.91 -4.63
CA GLY A 30 -1.55 5.28 -5.95
C GLY A 30 -2.65 5.86 -6.82
N ASP A 31 -2.86 5.28 -7.98
CA ASP A 31 -3.93 5.72 -8.89
C ASP A 31 -5.33 5.66 -8.27
N PHE A 32 -5.59 4.67 -7.41
CA PHE A 32 -6.86 4.46 -6.72
C PHE A 32 -7.22 5.55 -5.70
N ASN A 33 -6.29 6.44 -5.36
CA ASN A 33 -6.56 7.59 -4.51
C ASN A 33 -6.01 8.90 -5.09
N ASP A 34 -5.91 9.00 -6.42
CA ASP A 34 -5.44 10.18 -7.15
C ASP A 34 -4.05 10.67 -6.69
N TRP A 35 -3.20 9.74 -6.26
CA TRP A 35 -1.90 10.04 -5.68
C TRP A 35 -1.93 10.99 -4.47
N GLN A 36 -3.02 10.99 -3.70
CA GLN A 36 -3.18 11.86 -2.53
C GLN A 36 -2.63 11.21 -1.24
N PRO A 37 -1.59 11.79 -0.60
CA PRO A 37 -1.09 11.29 0.68
C PRO A 37 -2.07 11.51 1.83
N GLY A 38 -2.00 10.64 2.84
CA GLY A 38 -2.78 10.76 4.07
C GLY A 38 -4.14 10.07 4.03
N VAL A 39 -4.70 9.84 2.83
CA VAL A 39 -5.97 9.10 2.65
C VAL A 39 -5.88 7.67 3.16
N HIS A 40 -4.76 6.99 2.87
CA HIS A 40 -4.52 5.60 3.26
C HIS A 40 -3.27 5.49 4.15
N THR A 41 -3.35 6.06 5.35
CA THR A 41 -2.27 6.00 6.35
C THR A 41 -2.24 4.64 7.04
N LEU A 42 -1.05 4.04 7.16
CA LEU A 42 -0.86 2.79 7.88
C LEU A 42 -1.02 3.01 9.39
N THR A 43 -1.81 2.16 10.02
CA THR A 43 -2.12 2.22 11.45
C THR A 43 -1.47 1.05 12.22
N PRO A 44 -0.99 1.27 13.45
CA PRO A 44 -0.41 0.19 14.26
C PRO A 44 -1.41 -0.95 14.51
N ARG A 45 -0.90 -2.18 14.47
CA ARG A 45 -1.62 -3.42 14.79
C ARG A 45 -1.03 -4.06 16.03
N LYS A 46 -1.80 -4.96 16.66
CA LYS A 46 -1.40 -5.68 17.88
C LYS A 46 -0.22 -6.64 17.67
N ASP A 47 0.07 -7.01 16.42
CA ASP A 47 1.11 -7.93 16.00
C ASP A 47 2.50 -7.26 15.83
N GLY A 48 2.65 -6.00 16.26
CA GLY A 48 3.91 -5.25 16.13
C GLY A 48 4.19 -4.76 14.71
N LYS A 49 3.20 -4.79 13.83
CA LYS A 49 3.25 -4.22 12.48
C LYS A 49 2.32 -3.00 12.39
N ARG A 50 2.30 -2.38 11.22
CA ARG A 50 1.28 -1.40 10.84
C ARG A 50 0.70 -1.75 9.48
N ALA A 51 -0.57 -1.43 9.28
CA ALA A 51 -1.24 -1.74 8.03
C ALA A 51 -2.35 -0.78 7.67
N VAL A 52 -2.74 -0.82 6.40
CA VAL A 52 -3.97 -0.24 5.86
C VAL A 52 -4.56 -1.21 4.84
N THR A 53 -5.89 -1.31 4.81
CA THR A 53 -6.61 -2.13 3.82
C THR A 53 -7.33 -1.22 2.85
N VAL A 54 -7.13 -1.44 1.55
CA VAL A 54 -7.79 -0.71 0.46
C VAL A 54 -8.63 -1.69 -0.35
N ALA A 55 -9.86 -1.30 -0.64
CA ALA A 55 -10.78 -2.02 -1.51
C ALA A 55 -10.57 -1.55 -2.95
N LEU A 56 -10.16 -2.47 -3.85
CA LEU A 56 -9.87 -2.17 -5.25
C LEU A 56 -10.71 -3.04 -6.18
N PRO A 57 -11.00 -2.58 -7.41
CA PRO A 57 -11.57 -3.44 -8.46
C PRO A 57 -10.73 -4.71 -8.64
N SER A 58 -11.38 -5.85 -8.81
CA SER A 58 -10.69 -7.11 -9.13
C SER A 58 -10.25 -7.13 -10.60
N GLU A 59 -9.31 -8.02 -10.92
CA GLU A 59 -8.76 -8.23 -12.27
C GLU A 59 -8.20 -6.94 -12.88
N SER A 60 -7.56 -6.12 -12.04
CA SER A 60 -7.07 -4.79 -12.40
C SER A 60 -5.61 -4.63 -12.02
N THR A 61 -4.93 -3.65 -12.64
CA THR A 61 -3.53 -3.30 -12.33
C THR A 61 -3.48 -1.87 -11.87
N HIS A 62 -2.86 -1.65 -10.72
CA HIS A 62 -2.75 -0.36 -10.06
C HIS A 62 -1.29 0.01 -9.84
N SER A 63 -0.92 1.27 -10.08
CA SER A 63 0.37 1.84 -9.69
C SER A 63 0.30 2.47 -8.31
N PHE A 64 1.27 2.16 -7.45
CA PHE A 64 1.34 2.73 -6.10
C PHE A 64 2.78 2.89 -5.59
N ARG A 65 2.94 3.70 -4.54
CA ARG A 65 4.16 3.86 -3.73
C ARG A 65 3.80 4.15 -2.28
N TYR A 66 4.78 4.00 -1.38
CA TYR A 66 4.67 4.45 0.00
C TYR A 66 5.31 5.83 0.15
N LEU A 67 4.66 6.70 0.91
CA LEU A 67 5.21 7.98 1.38
C LEU A 67 5.38 7.95 2.90
N ALA A 68 6.63 8.02 3.36
CA ALA A 68 6.98 8.17 4.77
C ALA A 68 7.20 9.64 5.14
N ALA A 69 7.39 9.88 6.45
CA ALA A 69 7.81 11.18 6.97
C ALA A 69 9.07 11.72 6.27
N GLY A 70 9.14 13.03 6.11
CA GLY A 70 10.25 13.71 5.44
C GLY A 70 10.26 13.51 3.91
N ASP A 71 9.09 13.32 3.31
CA ASP A 71 8.88 13.15 1.86
C ASP A 71 9.67 11.97 1.26
N TYR A 72 9.93 10.95 2.07
CA TYR A 72 10.65 9.76 1.65
C TYR A 72 9.73 8.78 0.92
N TRP A 73 9.97 8.62 -0.38
CA TRP A 73 9.24 7.70 -1.25
C TRP A 73 9.97 6.37 -1.40
N PHE A 74 9.25 5.27 -1.22
CA PHE A 74 9.79 3.93 -1.40
C PHE A 74 8.74 2.97 -1.97
N ASN A 75 9.23 1.87 -2.55
CA ASN A 75 8.42 0.86 -3.22
C ASN A 75 8.20 -0.34 -2.30
N ASP A 76 7.16 -1.14 -2.58
CA ASP A 76 7.01 -2.43 -1.90
C ASP A 76 7.92 -3.46 -2.57
N GLU A 77 8.85 -4.04 -1.81
CA GLU A 77 9.73 -5.11 -2.28
C GLU A 77 8.96 -6.40 -2.65
N SER A 78 7.75 -6.58 -2.11
CA SER A 78 6.89 -7.73 -2.39
C SER A 78 5.90 -7.51 -3.54
N ALA A 79 5.89 -6.33 -4.17
CA ALA A 79 5.02 -6.07 -5.32
C ALA A 79 5.37 -6.91 -6.56
N GLY A 80 6.59 -7.45 -6.64
CA GLY A 80 7.05 -8.30 -7.75
C GLY A 80 7.35 -7.50 -9.02
N ASP A 81 6.38 -6.71 -9.49
CA ASP A 81 6.46 -5.95 -10.73
C ASP A 81 6.62 -4.44 -10.49
N GLN A 82 7.34 -3.79 -11.41
CA GLN A 82 7.58 -2.34 -11.40
C GLN A 82 7.17 -1.70 -12.73
N GLY A 83 6.41 -0.62 -12.63
CA GLY A 83 5.99 0.23 -13.75
C GLY A 83 6.73 1.56 -13.69
N GLY A 84 7.96 1.58 -14.19
CA GLY A 84 8.84 2.73 -14.04
C GLY A 84 9.23 2.95 -12.56
N PRO A 85 9.03 4.14 -11.96
CA PRO A 85 9.40 4.39 -10.57
C PRO A 85 8.42 3.77 -9.54
N ASN A 86 7.30 3.22 -9.99
CA ASN A 86 6.19 2.79 -9.13
C ASN A 86 6.11 1.27 -8.99
N SER A 87 5.63 0.80 -7.84
CA SER A 87 5.21 -0.60 -7.66
C SER A 87 3.91 -0.86 -8.42
N LEU A 88 3.78 -2.04 -9.01
CA LEU A 88 2.53 -2.51 -9.60
C LEU A 88 1.80 -3.46 -8.66
N LEU A 89 0.49 -3.27 -8.55
CA LEU A 89 -0.42 -4.07 -7.75
C LEU A 89 -1.47 -4.68 -8.67
N HIS A 90 -1.42 -6.00 -8.81
CA HIS A 90 -2.47 -6.77 -9.45
C HIS A 90 -3.49 -7.21 -8.40
N THR A 91 -4.77 -7.00 -8.71
CA THR A 91 -5.93 -7.31 -7.87
C THR A 91 -6.88 -8.29 -8.50
#